data_AF-A0A942KP38-F1
#
_entry.id   AF-A0A942KP38-F1
#
_cell.length_a   1.000
_cell.length_b   1.000
_cell.length_c   1.000
_cell.angle_alpha   90.00
_cell.angle_beta   90.00
_cell.angle_gamma   90.00
#
_symmetry.space_group_name_H-M   'P 1'
#
loop_
_entity.id
_entity.type
_entity.pdbx_description
1 polymer ?
#
loop_
_entity_poly.entity_id
_entity_poly.type
_entity_poly.pdbx_seq_one_letter_code
_entity_poly.pdbx_strand_id
1 'polypeptide(L)' 'EHGRATETILKVAEREKVDLIVMGTTGLTGISRILIGSTADKVTRLSKCPVMVVH' A
#
# COMPACT_ATOMS: atom_id res chain seq x y z
N GLU A 1 13.99 -2.86 -5.80
CA GLU A 1 13.96 -1.64 -6.67
C GLU A 1 14.06 -0.39 -5.81
N HIS A 2 14.54 0.73 -6.35
CA HIS A 2 14.68 2.01 -5.64
C HIS A 2 13.72 3.05 -6.22
N GLY A 3 13.18 3.94 -5.38
CA GLY A 3 12.25 4.99 -5.80
C GLY A 3 11.19 5.29 -4.74
N ARG A 4 10.16 6.06 -5.12
CA ARG A 4 9.01 6.33 -4.23
C ARG A 4 8.21 5.04 -4.07
N ALA A 5 8.03 4.60 -2.82
CA ALA A 5 7.39 3.32 -2.49
C ALA A 5 6.09 3.07 -3.25
N THR A 6 5.18 4.06 -3.30
CA THR A 6 3.91 3.96 -4.05
C THR A 6 4.12 3.60 -5.51
N GLU A 7 5.01 4.30 -6.22
CA GLU A 7 5.25 4.08 -7.65
C GLU A 7 5.90 2.74 -7.91
N THR A 8 6.87 2.37 -7.08
CA THR A 8 7.58 1.09 -7.19
C THR A 8 6.64 -0.09 -6.94
N ILE A 9 5.81 -0.03 -5.90
CA ILE A 9 4.83 -1.09 -5.59
C ILE A 9 3.87 -1.30 -6.77
N LEU A 10 3.29 -0.22 -7.31
CA LEU A 10 2.35 -0.31 -8.43
C LEU A 10 3.00 -0.87 -9.70
N LYS A 11 4.22 -0.43 -10.02
CA LYS A 11 4.98 -0.93 -11.18
C LYS A 11 5.29 -2.42 -11.07
N VAL A 12 5.72 -2.87 -9.90
CA VAL A 12 6.01 -4.29 -9.66
C VAL A 12 4.72 -5.10 -9.72
N ALA A 13 3.64 -4.64 -9.09
CA ALA A 13 2.35 -5.33 -9.11
C ALA A 13 1.82 -5.52 -10.55
N GLU A 14 1.93 -4.50 -11.40
CA GLU A 14 1.54 -4.58 -12.81
C GLU A 14 2.46 -5.49 -13.63
N ARG A 15 3.78 -5.39 -13.44
CA ARG A 15 4.76 -6.22 -14.16
C ARG A 15 4.60 -7.71 -13.83
N GLU A 16 4.47 -8.03 -12.55
CA GLU A 16 4.35 -9.40 -12.06
C GLU A 16 2.92 -9.94 -12.16
N LYS A 17 1.95 -9.11 -12.57
CA LYS A 17 0.52 -9.46 -12.69
C LYS A 17 -0.05 -10.09 -11.41
N VAL A 18 0.23 -9.45 -10.27
CA VAL A 18 -0.23 -9.97 -8.98
C VAL A 18 -1.74 -9.81 -8.82
N ASP A 19 -2.39 -10.81 -8.22
CA ASP A 19 -3.83 -10.80 -7.97
C ASP A 19 -4.22 -10.04 -6.69
N LEU A 20 -3.27 -9.80 -5.78
CA LEU A 20 -3.49 -9.12 -4.50
C LEU A 20 -2.22 -8.44 -3.99
N ILE A 21 -2.35 -7.22 -3.48
CA ILE A 21 -1.29 -6.53 -2.72
C ILE A 21 -1.65 -6.58 -1.23
N VAL A 22 -0.73 -7.02 -0.38
CA VAL A 22 -0.90 -6.98 1.09
C VAL A 22 0.07 -5.96 1.68
N MET A 23 -0.45 -5.02 2.46
CA MET A 23 0.34 -3.97 3.10
C MET A 23 0.05 -3.88 4.59
N GLY A 24 1.10 -3.81 5.40
CA GLY A 24 1.00 -3.44 6.81
C GLY A 24 0.98 -1.91 6.98
N THR A 25 0.25 -1.42 7.98
CA THR A 25 0.33 -0.02 8.40
C THR A 25 0.86 0.07 9.81
N THR A 26 2.10 0.54 9.96
CA THR A 26 2.62 0.88 11.29
C THR A 26 2.13 2.29 11.67
N GLY A 27 1.23 2.36 12.65
CA GLY A 27 0.78 3.62 13.24
C GLY A 27 1.76 4.15 14.28
N LEU A 28 1.97 5.48 14.28
CA LEU A 28 2.55 6.21 15.41
C LEU A 28 1.62 6.00 16.61
N THR A 29 2.17 5.46 17.70
CA THR A 29 1.48 5.27 18.99
C THR A 29 0.59 6.47 19.34
N GLY A 30 -0.72 6.26 19.52
CA GLY A 30 -1.58 7.16 20.31
C GLY A 30 -2.59 8.07 19.58
N ILE A 31 -2.80 7.96 18.26
CA ILE A 31 -3.86 8.74 17.59
C ILE A 31 -5.10 7.84 17.40
N SER A 32 -6.23 8.21 18.00
CA SER A 32 -7.49 7.40 18.06
C SER A 32 -8.20 7.20 16.72
N ARG A 33 -7.54 7.49 15.59
CA ARG A 33 -8.09 7.37 14.24
C ARG A 33 -7.31 6.32 13.50
N ILE A 34 -8.02 5.32 12.96
CA ILE A 34 -7.47 4.31 12.05
C ILE A 34 -6.85 5.05 10.85
N LEU A 35 -5.55 5.30 10.90
CA LEU A 35 -4.81 5.95 9.83
C LEU A 35 -4.21 4.85 8.95
N ILE A 36 -4.78 4.65 7.76
CA ILE A 36 -4.33 3.73 6.71
C ILE A 36 -2.88 4.02 6.23
N GLY A 37 -2.23 5.08 6.70
CA GLY A 37 -0.87 5.46 6.29
C GLY A 37 -0.84 6.05 4.87
N SER A 38 0.04 7.04 4.65
CA SER A 38 0.04 7.79 3.38
C SER A 38 0.45 6.95 2.15
N THR A 39 1.27 5.92 2.34
CA THR A 39 1.64 5.00 1.26
C THR A 39 0.52 4.00 0.95
N ALA A 40 -0.03 3.35 1.97
CA ALA A 40 -1.09 2.35 1.79
C ALA A 40 -2.39 2.98 1.28
N ASP A 41 -2.74 4.21 1.69
CA ASP A 41 -3.89 4.94 1.10
C ASP A 41 -3.68 5.16 -0.40
N LYS A 42 -2.49 5.65 -0.80
CA LYS A 42 -2.18 5.90 -2.21
C LYS A 42 -2.16 4.61 -3.05
N VAL A 43 -1.58 3.53 -2.53
CA VAL A 43 -1.56 2.24 -3.24
C VAL A 43 -2.98 1.69 -3.37
N THR A 44 -3.79 1.75 -2.31
CA THR A 44 -5.20 1.32 -2.35
C THR A 44 -6.01 2.08 -3.40
N ARG A 45 -5.78 3.39 -3.54
CA ARG A 45 -6.49 4.23 -4.52
C ARG A 45 -6.04 4.04 -5.96
N LEU A 46 -4.78 3.66 -6.18
CA LEU A 46 -4.15 3.66 -7.51
C LEU A 46 -3.91 2.25 -8.07
N SER A 47 -4.03 1.20 -7.25
CA SER A 47 -3.82 -0.18 -7.68
C SER A 47 -4.90 -0.65 -8.67
N LYS A 48 -4.48 -1.48 -9.63
CA LYS A 48 -5.38 -2.18 -10.57
C LYS A 48 -5.91 -3.50 -10.02
N CYS A 49 -5.29 -4.03 -8.96
CA CYS A 49 -5.72 -5.23 -8.25
C CYS A 49 -6.11 -4.91 -6.80
N PRO A 50 -6.89 -5.78 -6.14
CA PRO A 50 -7.27 -5.61 -4.74
C PRO A 50 -6.07 -5.34 -3.83
N VAL A 51 -6.30 -4.53 -2.79
CA VAL A 51 -5.30 -4.22 -1.75
C VAL A 51 -5.89 -4.56 -0.39
N MET A 52 -5.19 -5.42 0.37
CA MET A 52 -5.52 -5.76 1.75
C MET A 52 -4.58 -5.02 2.69
N VAL A 53 -5.15 -4.20 3.57
CA VAL A 53 -4.41 -3.45 4.58
C VAL A 53 -4.57 -4.14 5.93
N VAL A 54 -3.44 -4.44 6.57
CA VAL A 54 -3.37 -5.14 7.87
C VAL A 54 -2.77 -4.21 8.92
N HIS A 55 -3.33 -4.24 10.13
CA HIS A 55 -2.90 -3.45 11.29
C HIS A 55 -2.04 -4.29 12.24
#